data_AF-A0A433K9R0-F1
#
_entry.id   AF-A0A433K9R0-F1
#
_cell.length_a   1.000
_cell.length_b   1.000
_cell.length_c   1.000
_cell.angle_alpha   90.00
_cell.angle_beta   90.00
_cell.angle_gamma   90.00
#
_symmetry.space_group_name_H-M   'P 1'
#
loop_
_entity.id
_entity.type
_entity.pdbx_description
1 polymer ?
#
loop_
_entity_poly.entity_id
_entity_poly.type
_entity_poly.pdbx_seq_one_letter_code
_entity_poly.pdbx_strand_id
1 'polypeptide(L)'
;MSKDPSPGKPVTSKKELYCSISEHSISAMKVRKAGDPQSNYLDEIKLISKSCVDLLRDHAEKPQSVIAHIEMSLYRHYKEELKKLDGEIITLFNRRKRAQPNTPYGEKEIVDLTVQINNLERRKSFSIADYIEVIVCDTLKQVINTHGTEILNNFNPDEYEYHGEISFIRSSDLKP
;
A
#
# COMPACT_ATOMS: atom_id res chain seq x y z
N MET A 1 31.76 -38.88 8.47
CA MET A 1 30.32 -38.59 8.32
C MET A 1 30.07 -37.20 8.86
N SER A 2 30.16 -36.18 8.00
CA SER A 2 29.85 -34.80 8.37
C SER A 2 28.33 -34.66 8.32
N LYS A 3 27.70 -34.41 9.47
CA LYS A 3 26.29 -34.06 9.54
C LYS A 3 26.16 -32.64 9.02
N ASP A 4 25.53 -32.47 7.86
CA ASP A 4 25.08 -31.17 7.40
C ASP A 4 24.23 -30.51 8.50
N PRO A 5 24.43 -29.21 8.78
CA PRO A 5 23.54 -28.50 9.69
C PRO A 5 22.17 -28.44 9.02
N SER A 6 21.18 -29.05 9.68
CA SER A 6 19.76 -28.85 9.34
C SER A 6 19.51 -27.36 9.12
N PRO A 7 18.86 -26.94 8.02
CA PRO A 7 18.48 -25.54 7.86
C PRO A 7 17.60 -25.19 9.06
N GLY A 8 18.09 -24.25 9.88
CA GLY A 8 17.36 -23.80 11.07
C GLY A 8 15.99 -23.29 10.65
N LYS A 9 14.95 -23.62 11.43
CA LYS A 9 13.61 -23.05 11.20
C LYS A 9 13.72 -21.53 11.10
N PRO A 10 13.05 -20.88 10.13
CA PRO A 10 13.00 -19.44 10.04
C PRO A 10 12.57 -18.84 11.38
N VAL A 11 13.29 -17.82 11.84
CA VAL A 11 13.07 -17.19 13.17
C VAL A 11 11.70 -16.50 13.23
N THR A 12 11.23 -15.98 12.09
CA THR A 12 9.94 -15.29 11.95
C THR A 12 9.02 -16.08 11.03
N SER A 13 7.75 -16.18 11.39
CA SER A 13 6.79 -16.95 10.59
C SER A 13 6.45 -16.21 9.29
N LYS A 14 6.16 -16.98 8.24
CA LYS A 14 5.69 -16.47 6.94
C LYS A 14 4.50 -15.49 7.09
N LYS A 15 3.58 -15.79 8.02
CA LYS A 15 2.40 -14.96 8.29
C LYS A 15 2.80 -13.60 8.87
N GLU A 16 3.72 -13.57 9.83
CA GLU A 16 4.19 -12.32 10.44
C GLU A 16 4.92 -11.44 9.43
N LEU A 17 5.73 -12.03 8.55
CA LEU A 17 6.41 -11.30 7.48
C LEU A 17 5.41 -10.65 6.52
N TYR A 18 4.37 -11.38 6.09
CA TYR A 18 3.32 -10.80 5.26
C TYR A 18 2.49 -9.72 5.98
N CYS A 19 2.25 -9.88 7.30
CA CYS A 19 1.62 -8.83 8.10
C CYS A 19 2.48 -7.57 8.13
N SER A 20 3.79 -7.71 8.41
CA SER A 20 4.74 -6.60 8.44
C SER A 20 4.81 -5.87 7.08
N ILE A 21 4.88 -6.61 5.97
CA ILE A 21 4.83 -6.03 4.62
C ILE A 21 3.56 -5.19 4.44
N SER A 22 2.40 -5.70 4.87
CA SER A 22 1.14 -4.98 4.74
C SER A 22 1.13 -3.68 5.55
N GLU A 23 1.55 -3.76 6.81
CA GLU A 23 1.56 -2.62 7.74
C GLU A 23 2.48 -1.50 7.24
N HIS A 24 3.72 -1.86 6.87
CA HIS A 24 4.70 -0.88 6.41
C HIS A 24 4.36 -0.33 5.02
N SER A 25 3.78 -1.14 4.12
CA SER A 25 3.29 -0.64 2.83
C SER A 25 2.21 0.42 3.01
N ILE A 26 1.24 0.16 3.89
CA ILE A 26 0.16 1.11 4.21
C ILE A 26 0.74 2.39 4.85
N SER A 27 1.68 2.25 5.78
CA SER A 27 2.36 3.40 6.40
C SER A 27 3.13 4.23 5.37
N ALA A 28 3.90 3.59 4.50
CA ALA A 28 4.63 4.25 3.41
C ALA A 28 3.69 5.06 2.50
N MET A 29 2.53 4.50 2.14
CA MET A 29 1.52 5.19 1.35
C MET A 29 0.95 6.41 2.08
N LYS A 30 0.64 6.31 3.38
CA LYS A 30 0.13 7.43 4.17
C LYS A 30 1.13 8.57 4.25
N VAL A 31 2.40 8.24 4.48
CA VAL A 31 3.49 9.23 4.56
C VAL A 31 3.67 9.94 3.21
N ARG A 32 3.66 9.18 2.10
CA ARG A 32 3.70 9.75 0.74
C ARG A 32 2.53 10.69 0.46
N LYS A 33 1.31 10.30 0.84
CA LYS A 33 0.11 11.14 0.70
C LYS A 33 0.18 12.44 1.50
N ALA A 34 0.87 12.44 2.65
CA ALA A 34 1.02 13.62 3.50
C ALA A 34 2.00 14.67 2.94
N GLY A 35 2.92 14.27 2.04
CA GLY A 35 3.89 15.18 1.43
C GLY A 35 4.95 15.74 2.40
N ASP A 36 5.22 15.06 3.51
CA ASP A 36 6.12 15.54 4.57
C ASP A 36 7.60 15.45 4.15
N PRO A 37 8.39 16.56 4.22
CA PRO A 37 9.82 16.53 3.97
C PRO A 37 10.66 15.78 5.03
N GLN A 38 10.16 15.59 6.25
CA GLN A 38 10.82 14.81 7.33
C GLN A 38 10.31 13.36 7.40
N SER A 39 9.84 12.87 6.25
CA SER A 39 9.13 11.61 6.10
C SER A 39 9.98 10.38 6.47
N ASN A 40 9.40 9.50 7.29
CA ASN A 40 9.92 8.16 7.60
C ASN A 40 9.77 7.17 6.43
N TYR A 41 9.40 7.63 5.22
CA TYR A 41 9.11 6.77 4.07
C TYR A 41 10.24 5.79 3.77
N LEU A 42 11.49 6.25 3.77
CA LEU A 42 12.63 5.37 3.48
C LEU A 42 12.83 4.28 4.54
N ASP A 43 12.46 4.56 5.79
CA ASP A 43 12.52 3.56 6.85
C ASP A 43 11.40 2.53 6.71
N GLU A 44 10.21 2.95 6.30
CA GLU A 44 9.14 2.01 5.90
C GLU A 44 9.61 1.12 4.73
N ILE A 45 10.24 1.68 3.70
CA ILE A 45 10.78 0.92 2.56
C ILE A 45 11.82 -0.13 3.01
N LYS A 46 12.74 0.23 3.93
CA LYS A 46 13.72 -0.72 4.49
C LYS A 46 13.05 -1.87 5.25
N LEU A 47 11.98 -1.57 5.99
CA LEU A 47 11.24 -2.58 6.75
C LEU A 47 10.52 -3.54 5.81
N ILE A 48 9.86 -3.02 4.77
CA ILE A 48 9.26 -3.85 3.71
C ILE A 48 10.34 -4.71 3.05
N SER A 49 11.46 -4.11 2.61
CA SER A 49 12.52 -4.81 1.88
C SER A 49 13.11 -5.96 2.71
N LYS A 50 13.31 -5.74 4.01
CA LYS A 50 13.80 -6.77 4.92
C LYS A 50 12.83 -7.95 4.99
N SER A 51 11.54 -7.69 5.20
CA SER A 51 10.54 -8.76 5.23
C SER A 51 10.40 -9.49 3.88
N CYS A 52 10.57 -8.78 2.76
CA CYS A 52 10.64 -9.40 1.43
C CYS A 52 11.83 -10.36 1.34
N VAL A 53 13.02 -9.92 1.74
CA VAL A 53 14.24 -10.76 1.72
C VAL A 53 14.06 -12.01 2.56
N ASP A 54 13.52 -11.88 3.77
CA ASP A 54 13.28 -13.01 4.68
C ASP A 54 12.28 -14.00 4.06
N LEU A 55 11.23 -13.53 3.37
CA LEU A 55 10.30 -14.40 2.64
C LEU A 55 10.95 -15.11 1.45
N LEU A 56 11.75 -14.40 0.66
CA LEU A 56 12.40 -14.96 -0.53
C LEU A 56 13.48 -15.98 -0.16
N ARG A 57 14.27 -15.69 0.87
CA ARG A 57 15.43 -16.49 1.26
C ARG A 57 15.06 -17.63 2.21
N ASP A 58 14.32 -17.34 3.27
CA ASP A 58 14.11 -18.29 4.36
C ASP A 58 12.81 -19.10 4.19
N HIS A 59 11.85 -18.57 3.43
CA HIS A 59 10.58 -19.22 3.12
C HIS A 59 10.43 -19.62 1.65
N ALA A 60 11.46 -19.37 0.81
CA ALA A 60 11.48 -19.69 -0.62
C ALA A 60 10.27 -19.19 -1.41
N GLU A 61 9.73 -18.02 -1.04
CA GLU A 61 8.63 -17.40 -1.76
C GLU A 61 9.05 -16.91 -3.15
N LYS A 62 8.08 -16.82 -4.07
CA LYS A 62 8.30 -16.23 -5.40
C LYS A 62 8.23 -14.70 -5.30
N PRO A 63 9.12 -13.94 -5.98
CA PRO A 63 9.05 -12.48 -6.03
C PRO A 63 7.66 -11.94 -6.41
N GLN A 64 7.00 -12.58 -7.38
CA GLN A 64 5.66 -12.19 -7.82
C GLN A 64 4.61 -12.31 -6.71
N SER A 65 4.72 -13.31 -5.83
CA SER A 65 3.80 -13.48 -4.69
C SER A 65 3.97 -12.35 -3.67
N VAL A 66 5.22 -11.95 -3.42
CA VAL A 66 5.53 -10.86 -2.50
C VAL A 66 5.04 -9.52 -3.06
N ILE A 67 5.29 -9.26 -4.34
CA ILE A 67 4.81 -8.05 -5.05
C ILE A 67 3.28 -7.99 -5.03
N ALA A 68 2.60 -9.08 -5.40
CA ALA A 68 1.13 -9.15 -5.38
C ALA A 68 0.56 -8.89 -3.98
N HIS A 69 1.26 -9.30 -2.92
CA HIS A 69 0.84 -9.04 -1.55
C HIS A 69 0.97 -7.55 -1.18
N ILE A 70 2.05 -6.88 -1.59
CA ILE A 70 2.21 -5.42 -1.44
C ILE A 70 1.06 -4.70 -2.15
N GLU A 71 0.85 -5.01 -3.44
CA GLU A 71 -0.23 -4.45 -4.26
C GLU A 71 -1.61 -4.61 -3.59
N MET A 72 -1.91 -5.83 -3.13
CA MET A 72 -3.19 -6.16 -2.51
C MET A 72 -3.41 -5.40 -1.20
N SER A 73 -2.37 -5.27 -0.38
CA SER A 73 -2.44 -4.55 0.89
C SER A 73 -2.74 -3.06 0.69
N LEU A 74 -2.05 -2.43 -0.27
CA LEU A 74 -2.23 -1.03 -0.65
C LEU A 74 -3.60 -0.79 -1.26
N TYR A 75 -4.00 -1.63 -2.22
CA TYR A 75 -5.29 -1.50 -2.89
C TYR A 75 -6.47 -1.70 -1.93
N ARG A 76 -6.40 -2.71 -1.04
CA ARG A 76 -7.44 -2.95 -0.03
C ARG A 76 -7.56 -1.75 0.91
N HIS A 77 -6.44 -1.23 1.40
CA HIS A 77 -6.45 -0.05 2.26
C HIS A 77 -7.06 1.17 1.57
N TYR A 78 -6.68 1.41 0.31
CA TYR A 78 -7.22 2.49 -0.50
C TYR A 78 -8.74 2.35 -0.70
N LYS A 79 -9.23 1.15 -1.00
CA LYS A 79 -10.67 0.89 -1.15
C LYS A 79 -11.44 1.13 0.15
N GLU A 80 -10.88 0.76 1.28
CA GLU A 80 -11.47 1.06 2.60
C GLU A 80 -11.47 2.56 2.91
N GLU A 81 -10.40 3.27 2.55
CA GLU A 81 -10.31 4.73 2.67
C GLU A 81 -11.38 5.42 1.82
N LEU A 82 -11.52 5.03 0.54
CA LEU A 82 -12.54 5.56 -0.35
C LEU A 82 -13.95 5.35 0.21
N LYS A 83 -14.23 4.15 0.74
CA LYS A 83 -15.53 3.83 1.34
C LYS A 83 -15.84 4.74 2.55
N LYS A 84 -14.84 5.05 3.37
CA LYS A 84 -14.99 5.99 4.49
C LYS A 84 -15.27 7.41 4.01
N LEU A 85 -14.49 7.88 3.03
CA LEU A 85 -14.67 9.19 2.42
C LEU A 85 -16.07 9.33 1.78
N ASP A 86 -16.54 8.31 1.08
CA ASP A 86 -17.89 8.29 0.51
C ASP A 86 -18.97 8.37 1.58
N GLY A 87 -18.81 7.62 2.68
CA GLY A 87 -19.70 7.70 3.83
C GLY A 87 -19.77 9.12 4.41
N GLU A 88 -18.61 9.75 4.63
CA GLU A 88 -18.52 11.11 5.15
C GLU A 88 -19.14 12.15 4.20
N ILE A 89 -18.86 12.05 2.90
CA ILE A 89 -19.46 12.93 1.88
C ILE A 89 -20.98 12.81 1.89
N ILE A 90 -21.53 11.60 1.94
CA ILE A 90 -22.98 11.36 2.01
C ILE A 90 -23.56 12.01 3.27
N THR A 91 -22.91 11.85 4.42
CA THR A 91 -23.35 12.47 5.68
C THR A 91 -23.37 14.00 5.58
N LEU A 92 -22.31 14.63 5.08
CA LEU A 92 -22.21 16.08 4.91
C LEU A 92 -23.21 16.61 3.89
N PHE A 93 -23.40 15.89 2.78
CA PHE A 93 -24.36 16.25 1.74
C PHE A 93 -25.80 16.20 2.28
N ASN A 94 -26.15 15.18 3.05
CA ASN A 94 -27.45 15.08 3.71
C ASN A 94 -27.65 16.16 4.78
N ARG A 95 -26.58 16.61 5.44
CA ARG A 95 -26.64 17.76 6.36
C ARG A 95 -26.88 19.06 5.60
N ARG A 96 -26.16 19.27 4.49
CA ARG A 96 -26.30 20.46 3.63
C ARG A 96 -27.72 20.58 3.07
N LYS A 97 -28.32 19.48 2.63
CA LYS A 97 -29.73 19.44 2.16
C LYS A 97 -30.75 19.87 3.22
N ARG A 98 -30.42 19.74 4.51
CA ARG A 98 -31.30 20.08 5.64
C ARG A 98 -31.08 21.49 6.18
N ALA A 99 -30.00 22.18 5.76
CA ALA A 99 -29.72 23.54 6.17
C ALA A 99 -30.76 24.51 5.57
N GLN A 100 -31.13 25.56 6.31
CA GLN A 100 -32.12 26.56 5.89
C GLN A 100 -31.42 27.74 5.19
N PRO A 101 -31.43 27.81 3.84
CA PRO A 101 -30.67 28.83 3.11
C PRO A 101 -31.19 30.25 3.35
N ASN A 102 -32.42 30.42 3.83
CA ASN A 102 -33.03 31.73 4.03
C ASN A 102 -32.59 32.41 5.35
N THR A 103 -31.59 31.86 6.04
CA THR A 103 -31.06 32.41 7.29
C THR A 103 -29.56 32.66 7.13
N PRO A 104 -28.99 33.75 7.68
CA PRO A 104 -27.55 34.00 7.62
C PRO A 104 -26.72 32.85 8.19
N TYR A 105 -27.24 32.15 9.20
CA TYR A 105 -26.61 30.95 9.76
C TYR A 105 -26.63 29.78 8.79
N GLY A 106 -27.76 29.52 8.13
CA GLY A 106 -27.87 28.42 7.18
C GLY A 106 -27.11 28.66 5.88
N GLU A 107 -26.99 29.90 5.39
CA GLU A 107 -26.09 30.23 4.28
C GLU A 107 -24.63 29.90 4.62
N LYS A 108 -24.17 30.33 5.80
CA LYS A 108 -22.81 30.01 6.28
C LYS A 108 -22.60 28.49 6.40
N GLU A 109 -23.54 27.78 7.01
CA GLU A 109 -23.45 26.31 7.13
C GLU A 109 -23.41 25.62 5.76
N ILE A 110 -24.17 26.09 4.77
CA ILE A 110 -24.13 25.55 3.40
C ILE A 110 -22.76 25.75 2.77
N VAL A 111 -22.17 26.94 2.93
CA VAL A 111 -20.82 27.25 2.42
C VAL A 111 -19.78 26.34 3.08
N ASP A 112 -19.79 26.24 4.41
CA ASP A 112 -18.85 25.42 5.18
C ASP A 112 -18.94 23.94 4.79
N LEU A 113 -20.17 23.41 4.66
CA LEU A 113 -20.38 22.03 4.23
C LEU A 113 -19.95 21.79 2.78
N THR A 114 -20.14 22.78 1.90
CA THR A 114 -19.68 22.69 0.50
C THR A 114 -18.16 22.62 0.44
N VAL A 115 -17.46 23.45 1.22
CA VAL A 115 -16.00 23.42 1.32
C VAL A 115 -15.52 22.06 1.84
N GLN A 116 -16.15 21.53 2.89
CA GLN A 116 -15.80 20.21 3.42
C GLN A 116 -16.00 19.09 2.40
N ILE A 117 -17.14 19.06 1.69
CA ILE A 117 -17.42 18.08 0.64
C ILE A 117 -16.35 18.16 -0.46
N ASN A 118 -16.07 19.36 -0.97
CA ASN A 118 -15.06 19.55 -2.02
C ASN A 118 -13.66 19.11 -1.58
N ASN A 119 -13.30 19.33 -0.31
CA ASN A 119 -12.02 18.86 0.23
C ASN A 119 -11.95 17.32 0.29
N LEU A 120 -13.04 16.65 0.67
CA LEU A 120 -13.10 15.18 0.66
C LEU A 120 -13.08 14.62 -0.77
N GLU A 121 -13.77 15.26 -1.72
CA GLU A 121 -13.74 14.86 -3.13
C GLU A 121 -12.34 14.99 -3.75
N ARG A 122 -11.62 16.07 -3.44
CA ARG A 122 -10.21 16.22 -3.84
C ARG A 122 -9.32 15.13 -3.28
N ARG A 123 -9.59 14.63 -2.07
CA ARG A 123 -8.83 13.48 -1.51
C ARG A 123 -9.08 12.18 -2.27
N LYS A 124 -10.18 12.06 -3.02
CA LYS A 124 -10.47 10.87 -3.84
C LYS A 124 -9.80 10.90 -5.21
N SER A 125 -9.34 12.05 -5.70
CA SER A 125 -8.81 12.18 -7.07
C SER A 125 -7.37 11.70 -7.24
N PHE A 126 -6.74 11.18 -6.19
CA PHE A 126 -5.36 10.69 -6.26
C PHE A 126 -5.30 9.29 -6.87
N SER A 127 -4.41 9.10 -7.86
CA SER A 127 -4.13 7.80 -8.47
C SER A 127 -3.50 6.85 -7.44
N ILE A 128 -4.13 5.70 -7.20
CA ILE A 128 -3.55 4.64 -6.36
C ILE A 128 -2.42 3.90 -7.09
N ALA A 129 -2.46 3.88 -8.43
CA ALA A 129 -1.45 3.20 -9.25
C ALA A 129 -0.06 3.79 -8.97
N ASP A 130 0.05 5.13 -8.97
CA ASP A 130 1.29 5.85 -8.74
C ASP A 130 1.90 5.50 -7.37
N TYR A 131 1.07 5.34 -6.33
CA TYR A 131 1.56 4.95 -5.01
C TYR A 131 2.04 3.49 -4.97
N ILE A 132 1.30 2.59 -5.62
CA ILE A 132 1.66 1.17 -5.69
C ILE A 132 2.98 1.02 -6.44
N GLU A 133 3.10 1.60 -7.63
CA GLU A 133 4.31 1.55 -8.44
C GLU A 133 5.51 2.06 -7.70
N VAL A 134 5.40 3.25 -7.12
CA VAL A 134 6.53 3.84 -6.43
C VAL A 134 6.94 3.01 -5.20
N ILE A 135 5.99 2.52 -4.40
CA ILE A 135 6.31 1.69 -3.22
C ILE A 135 6.93 0.36 -3.63
N VAL A 136 6.39 -0.31 -4.64
CA VAL A 136 6.94 -1.58 -5.15
C VAL A 136 8.33 -1.35 -5.71
N CYS A 137 8.51 -0.38 -6.61
CA CYS A 137 9.80 -0.08 -7.22
C CYS A 137 10.86 0.29 -6.19
N ASP A 138 10.55 1.18 -5.24
CA ASP A 138 11.51 1.59 -4.21
C ASP A 138 11.87 0.42 -3.29
N THR A 139 10.90 -0.44 -2.97
CA THR A 139 11.14 -1.68 -2.20
C THR A 139 12.08 -2.62 -2.95
N LEU A 140 11.80 -2.92 -4.22
CA LEU A 140 12.60 -3.85 -5.02
C LEU A 140 14.01 -3.30 -5.27
N LYS A 141 14.14 -1.99 -5.53
CA LYS A 141 15.44 -1.31 -5.63
C LYS A 141 16.22 -1.41 -4.32
N GLN A 142 15.56 -1.24 -3.17
CA GLN A 142 16.20 -1.41 -1.87
C GLN A 142 16.68 -2.85 -1.64
N VAL A 143 15.90 -3.85 -2.05
CA VAL A 143 16.32 -5.27 -2.02
C VAL A 143 17.56 -5.49 -2.89
N ILE A 144 17.56 -5.02 -4.14
CA ILE A 144 18.69 -5.15 -5.08
C ILE A 144 19.94 -4.49 -4.52
N ASN A 145 19.82 -3.25 -4.04
CA ASN A 145 20.95 -2.48 -3.51
C ASN A 145 21.60 -3.16 -2.29
N THR A 146 20.82 -3.92 -1.51
CA THR A 146 21.30 -4.54 -0.27
C THR A 146 21.77 -5.98 -0.46
N HIS A 147 21.14 -6.74 -1.38
CA HIS A 147 21.32 -8.19 -1.47
C HIS A 147 21.66 -8.72 -2.88
N GLY A 148 21.74 -7.85 -3.90
CA GLY A 148 21.97 -8.24 -5.29
C GLY A 148 20.68 -8.52 -6.07
N THR A 149 20.77 -8.58 -7.40
CA THR A 149 19.61 -8.83 -8.28
C THR A 149 19.17 -10.30 -8.28
N GLU A 150 20.05 -11.20 -7.88
CA GLU A 150 19.81 -12.64 -7.91
C GLU A 150 18.67 -13.05 -6.97
N ILE A 151 18.51 -12.35 -5.85
CA ILE A 151 17.44 -12.63 -4.88
C ILE A 151 16.04 -12.41 -5.46
N LEU A 152 15.92 -11.53 -6.46
CA LEU A 152 14.67 -11.26 -7.17
C LEU A 152 14.56 -12.06 -8.49
N ASN A 153 15.40 -13.08 -8.69
CA ASN A 153 15.50 -13.80 -9.96
C ASN A 153 15.76 -12.86 -11.15
N ASN A 154 16.61 -11.84 -10.95
CA ASN A 154 16.93 -10.82 -11.95
C ASN A 154 15.73 -9.99 -12.45
N PHE A 155 14.71 -9.83 -11.60
CA PHE A 155 13.61 -8.90 -11.86
C PHE A 155 14.13 -7.46 -12.03
N ASN A 156 13.65 -6.74 -13.06
CA ASN A 156 13.98 -5.34 -13.30
C ASN A 156 12.89 -4.41 -12.72
N PRO A 157 13.15 -3.67 -11.63
CA PRO A 157 12.17 -2.73 -11.07
C PRO A 157 11.82 -1.57 -12.00
N ASP A 158 12.71 -1.19 -12.92
CA ASP A 158 12.45 -0.09 -13.84
C ASP A 158 11.44 -0.45 -14.95
N GLU A 159 11.15 -1.74 -15.12
CA GLU A 159 10.12 -2.26 -16.02
C GLU A 159 8.81 -2.60 -15.30
N TYR A 160 8.72 -2.39 -13.99
CA TYR A 160 7.49 -2.66 -13.24
C TYR A 160 6.42 -1.61 -13.57
N GLU A 161 5.23 -2.10 -13.93
CA GLU A 161 4.03 -1.30 -14.15
C GLU A 161 2.85 -1.94 -13.42
N TYR A 162 2.05 -1.13 -12.73
CA TYR A 162 0.88 -1.63 -12.03
C TYR A 162 -0.32 -1.71 -12.98
N HIS A 163 -0.69 -2.94 -13.36
CA HIS A 163 -1.81 -3.17 -14.30
C HIS A 163 -3.21 -3.29 -13.65
N GLY A 164 -3.38 -2.85 -12.40
CA GLY A 164 -4.69 -2.89 -11.74
C GLY A 164 -5.15 -4.30 -11.32
N GLU A 165 -6.46 -4.49 -11.18
CA GLU A 165 -7.06 -5.73 -10.62
C GLU A 165 -6.72 -7.02 -11.40
N ILE A 166 -6.17 -6.91 -12.61
CA ILE A 166 -5.82 -8.04 -13.48
C ILE A 166 -4.54 -8.76 -13.00
N SER A 167 -3.64 -8.06 -12.28
CA SER A 167 -2.41 -8.66 -11.73
C SER A 167 -2.67 -9.71 -10.65
N PHE A 168 -3.80 -9.60 -9.94
CA PHE A 168 -4.16 -10.53 -8.85
C PHE A 168 -4.51 -11.94 -9.35
N ILE A 169 -5.10 -12.05 -10.54
CA ILE A 169 -5.63 -13.32 -11.06
C ILE A 169 -4.50 -14.28 -11.46
N ARG A 170 -3.38 -13.76 -11.97
CA ARG A 170 -2.23 -14.59 -12.40
C ARG A 170 -1.48 -15.26 -11.23
N SER A 171 -1.65 -14.79 -10.00
CA SER A 171 -1.01 -15.37 -8.81
C SER A 171 -1.86 -16.47 -8.17
N SER A 172 -3.18 -16.44 -8.35
CA SER A 172 -4.12 -17.42 -7.78
C SER A 172 -4.23 -18.74 -8.55
N ASP A 173 -3.75 -18.79 -9.80
CA ASP A 173 -3.74 -20.01 -10.63
C ASP A 173 -2.50 -20.91 -10.40
N LEU A 174 -1.65 -20.58 -9.41
CA LEU A 174 -0.57 -21.46 -8.98
C LEU A 174 -1.00 -22.25 -7.72
N LYS A 175 -1.73 -23.33 -7.95
CA LYS A 175 -1.83 -24.47 -7.03
C LYS A 175 -1.19 -25.71 -7.66
N PRO A 176 -0.68 -26.64 -6.82
CA PRO A 176 0.47 -27.51 -7.11
C PRO A 176 0.31 -28.43 -8.31
#